data_AF-A0A255Z0G1-F1
#
_entry.id   AF-A0A255Z0G1-F1
#
_cell.length_a   1.000
_cell.length_b   1.000
_cell.length_c   1.000
_cell.angle_alpha   90.00
_cell.angle_beta   90.00
_cell.angle_gamma   90.00
#
_symmetry.space_group_name_H-M   'P 1'
#
loop_
_entity.id
_entity.type
_entity.pdbx_description
1 polymer ?
#
loop_
_entity_poly.entity_id
_entity_poly.type
_entity_poly.pdbx_seq_one_letter_code
_entity_poly.pdbx_strand_id
1 'polypeptide(L)'
;MARTVTATSPFEGGYRFTLTDGTITAVAEMEKGRWQNERIDRNESWSVTANGVVKTETDRDGTAVTLFTDANGDGVYFEAYSLNRPVAGTLDDAYRFTFDAVGTVTSLQEWDDGRWEAERPDRNETWRLQDGLVVKTEVEKGRVEWTVYADSNNDGTWTELADGQGTLDLVGVKTLLAGLTAEGLVY
;
A
#
# COMPACT_ATOMS: atom_id res chain seq x y z
N MET A 1 4.13 26.42 -35.74
CA MET A 1 3.04 25.79 -34.95
C MET A 1 3.61 25.48 -33.57
N ALA A 2 3.17 26.20 -32.53
CA ALA A 2 3.57 25.89 -31.17
C ALA A 2 2.77 24.68 -30.69
N ARG A 3 3.48 23.60 -30.33
CA ARG A 3 2.89 22.40 -29.77
C ARG A 3 2.65 22.68 -28.29
N THR A 4 1.39 22.91 -27.90
CA THR A 4 1.01 23.00 -26.49
C THR A 4 1.30 21.66 -25.84
N VAL A 5 2.35 21.61 -25.02
CA VAL A 5 2.56 20.52 -24.10
C VAL A 5 1.61 20.78 -22.94
N THR A 6 0.52 20.03 -22.85
CA THR A 6 -0.34 20.05 -21.67
C THR A 6 0.48 19.51 -20.52
N ALA A 7 0.99 20.39 -19.66
CA ALA A 7 1.60 19.95 -18.41
C ALA A 7 0.53 19.23 -17.59
N THR A 8 0.86 18.05 -17.08
CA THR A 8 0.04 17.32 -16.12
C THR A 8 -0.22 18.22 -14.90
N SER A 9 -1.44 18.19 -14.35
CA SER A 9 -1.79 18.95 -13.15
C SER A 9 -0.81 18.61 -12.01
N PRO A 10 -0.39 19.59 -11.18
CA PRO A 10 0.42 19.27 -9.99
C PRO A 10 -0.36 18.41 -8.98
N PHE A 11 -1.69 18.30 -9.15
CA PHE A 11 -2.57 17.50 -8.32
C PHE A 11 -2.96 16.17 -8.97
N GLU A 12 -2.41 15.80 -10.12
CA GLU A 12 -2.79 14.55 -10.80
C GLU A 12 -2.63 13.34 -9.85
N GLY A 13 -3.67 12.51 -9.74
CA GLY A 13 -3.76 11.41 -8.77
C GLY A 13 -4.02 11.84 -7.32
N GLY A 14 -4.23 13.13 -7.08
CA GLY A 14 -4.62 13.68 -5.79
C GLY A 14 -6.13 13.62 -5.58
N TYR A 15 -6.53 13.55 -4.31
CA TYR A 15 -7.90 13.37 -3.85
C TYR A 15 -8.40 14.57 -3.05
N ARG A 16 -9.71 14.82 -3.16
CA ARG A 16 -10.46 15.78 -2.33
C ARG A 16 -11.67 15.10 -1.71
N PHE A 17 -11.97 15.53 -0.50
CA PHE A 17 -13.07 14.97 0.28
C PHE A 17 -14.06 16.07 0.65
N THR A 18 -15.34 15.79 0.46
CA THR A 18 -16.42 16.62 1.02
C THR A 18 -16.88 15.99 2.32
N LEU A 19 -16.90 16.79 3.38
CA LEU A 19 -17.33 16.36 4.70
C LEU A 19 -18.68 16.99 5.05
N THR A 20 -19.54 16.23 5.71
CA THR A 20 -20.75 16.70 6.38
C THR A 20 -20.77 16.12 7.78
N ASP A 21 -20.77 16.99 8.80
CA ASP A 21 -20.73 16.59 10.22
C ASP A 21 -19.60 15.58 10.55
N GLY A 22 -18.41 15.80 9.96
CA GLY A 22 -17.23 14.94 10.15
C GLY A 22 -17.23 13.64 9.36
N THR A 23 -18.29 13.35 8.60
CA THR A 23 -18.39 12.15 7.74
C THR A 23 -18.08 12.52 6.30
N ILE A 24 -17.33 11.68 5.58
CA ILE A 24 -17.06 11.86 4.15
C ILE A 24 -18.33 11.52 3.36
N THR A 25 -18.81 12.47 2.56
CA THR A 25 -20.04 12.32 1.75
C THR A 25 -19.78 12.37 0.25
N ALA A 26 -18.60 12.83 -0.17
CA ALA A 26 -18.15 12.73 -1.55
C ALA A 26 -16.61 12.65 -1.62
N VAL A 27 -16.13 11.91 -2.60
CA VAL A 27 -14.72 11.78 -2.96
C VAL A 27 -14.56 12.32 -4.38
N ALA A 28 -13.49 13.05 -4.64
CA ALA A 28 -13.13 13.46 -5.99
C ALA A 28 -11.64 13.27 -6.25
N GLU A 29 -11.29 12.67 -7.39
CA GLU A 29 -9.92 12.46 -7.83
C GLU A 29 -9.57 13.43 -8.98
N MET A 30 -8.34 13.92 -9.00
CA MET A 30 -7.82 14.70 -10.11
C MET A 30 -7.29 13.77 -11.19
N GLU A 31 -8.05 13.67 -12.28
CA GLU A 31 -7.68 12.91 -13.47
C GLU A 31 -7.65 13.80 -14.71
N LYS A 32 -6.59 13.66 -15.51
CA LYS A 32 -6.40 14.35 -16.79
C LYS A 32 -6.63 15.86 -16.64
N GLY A 33 -6.15 16.41 -15.52
CA GLY A 33 -6.30 17.82 -15.15
C GLY A 33 -7.71 18.28 -14.75
N ARG A 34 -8.60 17.38 -14.34
CA ARG A 34 -9.94 17.71 -13.85
C ARG A 34 -10.31 16.88 -12.61
N TRP A 35 -11.00 17.51 -11.67
CA TRP A 35 -11.65 16.80 -10.56
C TRP A 35 -12.84 15.99 -11.08
N GLN A 36 -12.77 14.67 -10.96
CA GLN A 36 -13.84 13.71 -11.20
C GLN A 36 -14.40 13.28 -9.87
N ASN A 37 -15.73 13.20 -9.76
CA ASN A 37 -16.32 12.64 -8.55
C ASN A 37 -16.24 11.11 -8.62
N GLU A 38 -15.69 10.52 -7.58
CA GLU A 38 -15.65 9.08 -7.41
C GLU A 38 -16.93 8.58 -6.77
N ARG A 39 -17.37 7.40 -7.21
CA ARG A 39 -18.47 6.69 -6.59
C ARG A 39 -17.90 5.89 -5.41
N ILE A 40 -18.44 6.12 -4.22
CA ILE A 40 -18.17 5.23 -3.08
C ILE A 40 -18.96 3.95 -3.29
N ASP A 41 -18.25 2.83 -3.47
CA ASP A 41 -18.88 1.54 -3.70
C ASP A 41 -19.36 0.88 -2.40
N ARG A 42 -20.24 -0.13 -2.53
CA ARG A 42 -20.91 -0.76 -1.37
C ARG A 42 -19.95 -1.47 -0.42
N ASN A 43 -18.79 -1.86 -0.95
CA ASN A 43 -17.75 -2.61 -0.27
C ASN A 43 -16.56 -1.71 0.11
N GLU A 44 -16.76 -0.40 0.00
CA GLU A 44 -15.80 0.64 0.27
C GLU A 44 -16.33 1.55 1.38
N SER A 45 -15.44 2.02 2.24
CA SER A 45 -15.74 3.02 3.26
C SER A 45 -14.59 4.00 3.36
N TRP A 46 -14.93 5.25 3.71
CA TRP A 46 -13.98 6.34 3.86
C TRP A 46 -14.15 6.97 5.23
N SER A 47 -13.05 7.17 5.95
CA SER A 47 -13.06 7.75 7.28
C SER A 47 -11.93 8.75 7.47
N VAL A 48 -12.16 9.74 8.34
CA VAL A 48 -11.14 10.70 8.74
C VAL A 48 -10.52 10.24 10.05
N THR A 49 -9.19 10.20 10.08
CA THR A 49 -8.39 9.85 11.27
C THR A 49 -7.46 11.01 11.63
N ALA A 50 -6.74 10.89 12.74
CA ALA A 50 -5.71 11.87 13.10
C ALA A 50 -4.54 11.92 12.09
N ASN A 51 -4.34 10.85 11.31
CA ASN A 51 -3.21 10.71 10.40
C ASN A 51 -3.56 11.02 8.94
N GLY A 52 -4.83 11.29 8.63
CA GLY A 52 -5.31 11.50 7.28
C GLY A 52 -6.64 10.82 7.02
N VAL A 53 -6.93 10.55 5.75
CA VAL A 53 -8.15 9.88 5.31
C VAL A 53 -7.83 8.43 5.01
N VAL A 54 -8.64 7.50 5.55
CA VAL A 54 -8.49 6.07 5.32
C VAL A 54 -9.63 5.58 4.44
N LYS A 55 -9.27 4.94 3.33
CA LYS A 55 -10.17 4.10 2.53
C LYS A 55 -10.02 2.67 3.01
N THR A 56 -11.13 1.99 3.27
CA THR A 56 -11.18 0.54 3.48
C THR A 56 -12.05 -0.07 2.40
N GLU A 57 -11.49 -0.99 1.62
CA GLU A 57 -12.18 -1.74 0.59
C GLU A 57 -12.09 -3.24 0.90
N THR A 58 -13.19 -3.97 0.75
CA THR A 58 -13.21 -5.42 0.96
C THR A 58 -13.80 -6.10 -0.26
N ASP A 59 -13.15 -7.13 -0.76
CA ASP A 59 -13.67 -7.93 -1.86
C ASP A 59 -13.55 -9.43 -1.56
N ARG A 60 -13.50 -10.25 -2.61
CA ARG A 60 -13.39 -11.70 -2.49
C ARG A 60 -11.96 -12.16 -2.17
N ASP A 61 -10.97 -11.34 -2.49
CA ASP A 61 -9.54 -11.63 -2.42
C ASP A 61 -8.92 -11.06 -1.13
N GLY A 62 -9.55 -10.05 -0.51
CA GLY A 62 -9.17 -9.59 0.83
C GLY A 62 -9.80 -8.29 1.29
N THR A 63 -9.14 -7.65 2.25
CA THR A 63 -9.39 -6.27 2.67
C THR A 63 -8.17 -5.43 2.34
N ALA A 64 -8.35 -4.39 1.54
CA ALA A 64 -7.35 -3.35 1.30
C ALA A 64 -7.67 -2.11 2.15
N VAL A 65 -6.64 -1.50 2.73
CA VAL A 65 -6.76 -0.29 3.54
C VAL A 65 -5.72 0.73 3.11
N THR A 66 -6.16 1.82 2.50
CA THR A 66 -5.29 2.85 1.93
C THR A 66 -5.34 4.10 2.78
N LEU A 67 -4.16 4.62 3.17
CA LEU A 67 -4.01 5.89 3.85
C LEU A 67 -3.70 7.00 2.86
N PHE A 68 -4.47 8.08 2.90
CA PHE A 68 -4.25 9.31 2.15
C PHE A 68 -3.86 10.44 3.10
N THR A 69 -2.81 11.19 2.74
CA THR A 69 -2.27 12.28 3.55
C THR A 69 -2.21 13.59 2.78
N ASP A 70 -2.44 14.70 3.48
CA ASP A 70 -2.26 16.07 2.99
C ASP A 70 -1.04 16.68 3.71
N ALA A 71 0.14 16.29 3.25
CA ALA A 71 1.39 16.65 3.92
C ALA A 71 1.71 18.16 3.86
N ASN A 72 1.16 18.88 2.89
CA ASN A 72 1.43 20.31 2.68
C ASN A 72 0.28 21.21 3.20
N GLY A 73 -0.85 20.64 3.59
CA GLY A 73 -2.01 21.34 4.15
C GLY A 73 -2.82 22.13 3.12
N ASP A 74 -2.75 21.78 1.83
CA ASP A 74 -3.46 22.48 0.76
C ASP A 74 -4.87 21.94 0.45
N GLY A 75 -5.29 20.89 1.18
CA GLY A 75 -6.58 20.23 1.03
C GLY A 75 -6.61 19.19 -0.10
N VAL A 76 -5.48 18.86 -0.70
CA VAL A 76 -5.32 17.75 -1.66
C VAL A 76 -4.52 16.63 -0.99
N TYR A 77 -5.15 15.46 -0.92
CA TYR A 77 -4.58 14.29 -0.29
C TYR A 77 -3.98 13.38 -1.34
N PHE A 78 -2.85 12.76 -1.03
CA PHE A 78 -2.23 11.74 -1.87
C PHE A 78 -2.11 10.44 -1.10
N GLU A 79 -2.20 9.33 -1.80
CA GLU A 79 -1.92 8.02 -1.23
C GLU A 79 -0.51 8.02 -0.61
N ALA A 80 -0.45 7.67 0.66
CA ALA A 80 0.79 7.46 1.37
C ALA A 80 1.23 6.00 1.25
N TYR A 81 0.29 5.07 1.49
CA TYR A 81 0.48 3.64 1.33
C TYR A 81 -0.85 2.89 1.40
N SER A 82 -0.83 1.66 0.88
CA SER A 82 -1.90 0.68 0.99
C SER A 82 -1.46 -0.49 1.86
N LEU A 83 -2.38 -1.02 2.66
CA LEU A 83 -2.24 -2.29 3.37
C LEU A 83 -3.12 -3.34 2.72
N ASN A 84 -2.56 -4.49 2.44
CA ASN A 84 -3.25 -5.62 1.85
C ASN A 84 -3.39 -6.72 2.90
N ARG A 85 -4.64 -7.09 3.22
CA ARG A 85 -4.95 -8.25 4.04
C ARG A 85 -5.63 -9.31 3.16
N PRO A 86 -4.85 -10.21 2.53
CA PRO A 86 -5.42 -11.28 1.72
C PRO A 86 -6.27 -12.22 2.59
N VAL A 87 -7.22 -12.91 1.96
CA VAL A 87 -7.94 -14.01 2.61
C VAL A 87 -6.94 -15.10 3.01
N ALA A 88 -6.99 -15.55 4.27
CA ALA A 88 -6.09 -16.57 4.78
C ALA A 88 -6.13 -17.84 3.90
N GLY A 89 -4.95 -18.26 3.41
CA GLY A 89 -4.78 -19.46 2.59
C GLY A 89 -4.61 -19.23 1.09
N THR A 90 -4.62 -17.98 0.61
CA THR A 90 -4.11 -17.67 -0.74
C THR A 90 -2.59 -17.64 -0.72
N LEU A 91 -1.95 -18.28 -1.70
CA LEU A 91 -0.50 -18.22 -1.91
C LEU A 91 -0.14 -17.29 -3.08
N ASP A 92 -1.11 -16.55 -3.61
CA ASP A 92 -0.86 -15.54 -4.65
C ASP A 92 0.18 -14.55 -4.11
N ASP A 93 1.22 -14.31 -4.89
CA ASP A 93 2.35 -13.43 -4.56
C ASP A 93 3.01 -13.74 -3.20
N ALA A 94 2.98 -15.01 -2.78
CA ALA A 94 3.60 -15.46 -1.54
C ALA A 94 5.09 -15.73 -1.76
N TYR A 95 5.90 -15.35 -0.77
CA TYR A 95 7.34 -15.51 -0.80
C TYR A 95 7.89 -16.39 0.33
N ARG A 96 9.03 -17.02 0.05
CA ARG A 96 9.91 -17.61 1.05
C ARG A 96 11.28 -16.96 0.96
N PHE A 97 11.83 -16.58 2.10
CA PHE A 97 13.11 -15.88 2.17
C PHE A 97 14.16 -16.68 2.92
N THR A 98 15.41 -16.55 2.50
CA THR A 98 16.58 -16.93 3.29
C THR A 98 17.37 -15.68 3.64
N PHE A 99 17.72 -15.53 4.92
CA PHE A 99 18.40 -14.34 5.43
C PHE A 99 19.84 -14.66 5.83
N ASP A 100 20.72 -13.67 5.68
CA ASP A 100 22.02 -13.68 6.38
C ASP A 100 21.88 -13.29 7.86
N ALA A 101 23.01 -13.27 8.58
CA ALA A 101 23.03 -12.97 10.01
C ALA A 101 22.59 -11.54 10.39
N VAL A 102 22.52 -10.62 9.42
CA VAL A 102 22.09 -9.23 9.64
C VAL A 102 20.72 -8.93 9.01
N GLY A 103 20.03 -9.95 8.51
CA GLY A 103 18.68 -9.83 7.95
C GLY A 103 18.65 -9.46 6.46
N THR A 104 19.77 -9.47 5.74
CA THR A 104 19.74 -9.30 4.28
C THR A 104 19.16 -10.54 3.64
N VAL A 105 18.22 -10.39 2.70
CA VAL A 105 17.72 -11.53 1.91
C VAL A 105 18.82 -12.00 0.95
N THR A 106 19.17 -13.28 1.03
CA THR A 106 20.22 -13.92 0.23
C THR A 106 19.66 -14.80 -0.89
N SER A 107 18.44 -15.28 -0.73
CA SER A 107 17.63 -15.90 -1.78
C SER A 107 16.15 -15.74 -1.46
N LEU A 108 15.32 -15.69 -2.48
CA LEU A 108 13.87 -15.70 -2.34
C LEU A 108 13.25 -16.71 -3.32
N GLN A 109 12.08 -17.21 -2.93
CA GLN A 109 11.24 -18.01 -3.80
C GLN A 109 9.86 -17.41 -3.82
N GLU A 110 9.27 -17.29 -5.00
CA GLU A 110 7.87 -16.89 -5.18
C GLU A 110 7.01 -18.13 -5.39
N TRP A 111 5.78 -18.11 -4.89
CA TRP A 111 4.79 -19.09 -5.26
C TRP A 111 4.08 -18.65 -6.53
N ASP A 112 4.32 -19.38 -7.61
CA ASP A 112 3.69 -19.13 -8.91
C ASP A 112 3.29 -20.47 -9.56
N ASP A 113 2.18 -20.47 -10.29
CA ASP A 113 1.67 -21.63 -11.04
C ASP A 113 1.61 -22.95 -10.20
N GLY A 114 1.33 -22.83 -8.90
CA GLY A 114 1.21 -23.95 -7.99
C GLY A 114 2.54 -24.57 -7.51
N ARG A 115 3.67 -23.86 -7.66
CA ARG A 115 4.98 -24.30 -7.18
C ARG A 115 5.83 -23.12 -6.66
N TRP A 116 6.85 -23.45 -5.87
CA TRP A 116 7.87 -22.49 -5.47
C TRP A 116 8.93 -22.35 -6.55
N GLU A 117 9.07 -21.14 -7.10
CA GLU A 117 10.07 -20.76 -8.08
C GLU A 117 11.19 -19.96 -7.44
N ALA A 118 12.44 -20.23 -7.79
CA ALA A 118 13.56 -19.48 -7.25
C ALA A 118 13.73 -18.17 -8.04
N GLU A 119 13.72 -17.06 -7.32
CA GLU A 119 13.87 -15.73 -7.88
C GLU A 119 15.17 -15.06 -7.41
N ARG A 120 15.51 -13.95 -8.05
CA ARG A 120 16.65 -13.13 -7.65
C ARG A 120 16.24 -11.66 -7.65
N PRO A 121 16.62 -10.90 -6.61
CA PRO A 121 16.45 -9.46 -6.62
C PRO A 121 17.06 -8.83 -7.87
N ASP A 122 16.31 -7.93 -8.49
CA ASP A 122 16.83 -7.12 -9.57
C ASP A 122 17.86 -6.10 -9.07
N ARG A 123 18.67 -5.54 -9.99
CA ARG A 123 19.77 -4.63 -9.62
C ARG A 123 19.32 -3.35 -8.93
N ASN A 124 18.07 -2.94 -9.16
CA ASN A 124 17.44 -1.76 -8.58
C ASN A 124 16.62 -2.10 -7.32
N GLU A 125 16.67 -3.35 -6.84
CA GLU A 125 15.92 -3.80 -5.68
C GLU A 125 16.83 -4.06 -4.47
N THR A 126 16.31 -3.82 -3.28
CA THR A 126 16.90 -4.33 -2.04
C THR A 126 15.84 -4.98 -1.18
N TRP A 127 16.21 -6.09 -0.53
CA TRP A 127 15.31 -6.91 0.26
C TRP A 127 15.94 -7.16 1.63
N ARG A 128 15.26 -6.74 2.70
CA ARG A 128 15.79 -6.85 4.08
C ARG A 128 14.71 -7.20 5.08
N LEU A 129 15.02 -8.12 5.98
CA LEU A 129 14.27 -8.30 7.21
C LEU A 129 14.55 -7.13 8.14
N GLN A 130 13.53 -6.34 8.39
CA GLN A 130 13.54 -5.22 9.32
C GLN A 130 12.38 -5.39 10.26
N ASP A 131 12.66 -5.44 11.56
CA ASP A 131 11.62 -5.19 12.54
C ASP A 131 10.48 -6.26 12.52
N GLY A 132 10.84 -7.49 12.12
CA GLY A 132 9.91 -8.63 11.97
C GLY A 132 9.20 -8.71 10.61
N LEU A 133 9.46 -7.78 9.70
CA LEU A 133 8.85 -7.67 8.38
C LEU A 133 9.93 -7.72 7.30
N VAL A 134 9.63 -8.26 6.12
CA VAL A 134 10.54 -8.15 4.97
C VAL A 134 10.18 -6.90 4.18
N VAL A 135 11.17 -6.06 3.90
CA VAL A 135 11.02 -4.83 3.13
C VAL A 135 11.75 -4.99 1.81
N LYS A 136 11.00 -4.97 0.72
CA LYS A 136 11.48 -4.70 -0.64
C LYS A 136 11.54 -3.19 -0.84
N THR A 137 12.63 -2.68 -1.39
CA THR A 137 12.69 -1.32 -1.94
C THR A 137 13.16 -1.39 -3.37
N GLU A 138 12.47 -0.74 -4.28
CA GLU A 138 12.82 -0.67 -5.70
C GLU A 138 13.02 0.78 -6.13
N VAL A 139 14.00 1.03 -6.99
CA VAL A 139 14.19 2.34 -7.63
C VAL A 139 13.82 2.25 -9.11
N GLU A 140 12.68 2.83 -9.49
CA GLU A 140 12.25 2.92 -10.88
C GLU A 140 12.12 4.39 -11.32
N LYS A 141 12.78 4.76 -12.43
CA LYS A 141 12.71 6.11 -13.03
C LYS A 141 12.96 7.26 -12.02
N GLY A 142 13.77 7.03 -11.00
CA GLY A 142 14.11 8.00 -9.96
C GLY A 142 13.09 8.12 -8.82
N ARG A 143 12.08 7.24 -8.79
CA ARG A 143 11.14 7.08 -7.68
C ARG A 143 11.54 5.84 -6.88
N VAL A 144 11.37 5.93 -5.57
CA VAL A 144 11.50 4.78 -4.67
C VAL A 144 10.11 4.21 -4.47
N GLU A 145 9.97 2.92 -4.69
CA GLU A 145 8.80 2.12 -4.32
C GLU A 145 9.23 1.16 -3.24
N TRP A 146 8.30 0.79 -2.37
CA TRP A 146 8.56 -0.18 -1.33
C TRP A 146 7.38 -1.12 -1.17
N THR A 147 7.68 -2.35 -0.79
CA THR A 147 6.69 -3.38 -0.46
C THR A 147 7.12 -4.04 0.84
N VAL A 148 6.19 -4.23 1.75
CA VAL A 148 6.38 -4.85 3.06
C VAL A 148 5.65 -6.18 3.06
N TYR A 149 6.31 -7.23 3.54
CA TYR A 149 5.76 -8.57 3.65
C TYR A 149 5.75 -9.03 5.10
N ALA A 150 4.75 -9.84 5.45
CA ALA A 150 4.57 -10.40 6.79
C ALA A 150 4.35 -11.91 6.75
N ASP A 151 4.99 -12.62 7.67
CA ASP A 151 4.70 -14.01 8.01
C ASP A 151 3.73 -14.03 9.21
N SER A 152 2.45 -13.80 8.92
CA SER A 152 1.44 -13.53 9.95
C SER A 152 1.10 -14.76 10.83
N ASN A 153 1.30 -15.96 10.29
CA ASN A 153 1.03 -17.22 11.00
C ASN A 153 2.31 -17.97 11.41
N ASN A 154 3.48 -17.38 11.13
CA ASN A 154 4.80 -17.91 11.48
C ASN A 154 5.06 -19.30 10.86
N ASP A 155 4.62 -19.52 9.63
CA ASP A 155 4.81 -20.77 8.87
C ASP A 155 5.97 -20.70 7.86
N GLY A 156 6.63 -19.55 7.75
CA GLY A 156 7.71 -19.27 6.82
C GLY A 156 7.26 -18.78 5.45
N THR A 157 5.95 -18.58 5.25
CA THR A 157 5.34 -18.01 4.06
C THR A 157 4.99 -16.55 4.32
N TRP A 158 5.54 -15.68 3.48
CA TRP A 158 5.41 -14.24 3.61
C TRP A 158 4.47 -13.75 2.51
N THR A 159 3.43 -13.01 2.88
CA THR A 159 2.54 -12.37 1.91
C THR A 159 2.73 -10.87 1.96
N GLU A 160 2.45 -10.20 0.85
CA GLU A 160 2.40 -8.74 0.84
C GLU A 160 1.44 -8.24 1.92
N LEU A 161 1.95 -7.32 2.73
CA LEU A 161 1.23 -6.64 3.80
C LEU A 161 0.94 -5.19 3.41
N ALA A 162 1.87 -4.54 2.73
CA ALA A 162 1.76 -3.13 2.40
C ALA A 162 2.64 -2.74 1.22
N ASP A 163 2.25 -1.72 0.49
CA ASP A 163 3.05 -1.11 -0.55
C ASP A 163 2.90 0.41 -0.56
N GLY A 164 3.86 1.10 -1.16
CA GLY A 164 3.82 2.55 -1.29
C GLY A 164 5.02 3.12 -2.01
N GLN A 165 5.01 4.45 -2.13
CA GLN A 165 6.07 5.21 -2.82
C GLN A 165 6.77 6.19 -1.88
N GLY A 166 8.00 6.56 -2.22
CA GLY A 166 8.79 7.53 -1.48
C GLY A 166 9.46 6.96 -0.23
N THR A 167 9.37 7.69 0.88
CA THR A 167 10.01 7.28 2.14
C THR A 167 9.07 6.35 2.91
N LEU A 168 9.53 5.14 3.20
CA LEU A 168 8.81 4.17 4.02
C LEU A 168 8.68 4.67 5.48
N ASP A 169 7.45 4.78 5.97
CA ASP A 169 7.12 4.92 7.39
C ASP A 169 6.66 3.57 7.97
N LEU A 170 7.63 2.73 8.36
CA LEU A 170 7.35 1.41 8.90
C LEU A 170 6.56 1.46 10.23
N VAL A 171 6.69 2.55 11.00
CA VAL A 171 5.94 2.74 12.25
C VAL A 171 4.47 3.02 11.94
N GLY A 172 4.19 3.87 10.95
CA GLY A 172 2.86 4.12 10.43
C GLY A 172 2.18 2.84 9.94
N VAL A 173 2.86 2.07 9.09
CA VAL A 173 2.37 0.77 8.57
C VAL A 173 1.96 -0.16 9.71
N LYS A 174 2.82 -0.33 10.71
CA LYS A 174 2.52 -1.18 11.89
C LYS A 174 1.37 -0.64 12.73
N THR A 175 1.26 0.68 12.87
CA THR A 175 0.19 1.33 13.63
C THR A 175 -1.16 1.11 12.97
N LEU A 176 -1.24 1.28 11.64
CA LEU A 176 -2.47 1.05 10.89
C LEU A 176 -2.87 -0.43 10.92
N LEU A 177 -1.90 -1.35 10.80
CA LEU A 177 -2.14 -2.79 10.98
C LEU A 177 -2.71 -3.10 12.37
N ALA A 178 -2.14 -2.54 13.45
CA ALA A 178 -2.63 -2.76 14.81
C ALA A 178 -4.03 -2.15 15.05
N GLY A 179 -4.37 -1.05 14.37
CA GLY A 179 -5.72 -0.48 14.40
C GLY A 179 -6.77 -1.45 13.81
N LEU A 180 -6.44 -2.12 12.71
CA LEU A 180 -7.31 -3.11 12.07
C LEU A 180 -7.53 -4.36 12.92
N THR A 181 -6.56 -4.75 13.73
CA THR A 181 -6.69 -5.91 14.64
C THR A 181 -7.49 -5.57 15.90
N ALA A 182 -7.55 -4.29 16.29
CA ALA A 182 -8.31 -3.81 17.44
C ALA A 182 -9.83 -3.66 17.16
N GLU A 183 -10.25 -3.49 15.90
CA GLU A 183 -11.66 -3.34 15.51
C GLU A 183 -12.46 -4.66 15.42
N GLY A 184 -11.91 -5.79 15.90
CA GLY A 184 -12.70 -7.00 16.17
C GLY A 184 -12.93 -7.94 14.98
N LEU A 185 -12.09 -7.90 13.95
CA LEU A 185 -12.02 -8.98 12.97
C LEU A 185 -11.07 -10.06 13.50
N VAL A 186 -11.66 -11.12 14.05
CA VAL A 186 -11.04 -12.19 14.84
C VAL A 186 -10.16 -13.12 13.98
N TYR A 187 -9.00 -13.50 14.54
CA TYR A 187 -8.02 -14.48 14.06
C TYR A 187 -8.55 -15.92 13.99
#